data_AF-A0AA87J5Z6-F1
#
_entry.id   AF-A0AA87J5Z6-F1
#
_cell.length_a   1.000
_cell.length_b   1.000
_cell.length_c   1.000
_cell.angle_alpha   90.00
_cell.angle_beta   90.00
_cell.angle_gamma   90.00
#
_symmetry.space_group_name_H-M   'P 1'
#
loop_
_entity.id
_entity.type
_entity.pdbx_description
1 polymer ?
#
loop_
_entity_poly.entity_id
_entity_poly.type
_entity_poly.pdbx_seq_one_letter_code
_entity_poly.pdbx_strand_id
1 'polypeptide(L)'
;MDDANIFAELLLIRNIRADGLARQLAALRHRLVDMEAEAAALALDLRSTAERVDAASPTRLLQPGQQVSGQELHTSLRQAAMVKAELEQLRQRHRSLEEERLNVKEAADQCETRLARAARIVRRTECVLESLEEDTPEADDGAE
;
A
#
# COMPACT_ATOMS: atom_id res chain seq x y z
N MET A 1 -43.10 4.78 -16.47
CA MET A 1 -41.73 4.24 -16.54
C MET A 1 -41.75 3.06 -15.60
N ASP A 2 -41.42 1.87 -16.11
CA ASP A 2 -41.56 0.62 -15.36
C ASP A 2 -40.53 0.56 -14.21
N ASP A 3 -40.99 0.23 -13.00
CA ASP A 3 -40.15 0.19 -11.80
C ASP A 3 -39.03 -0.85 -11.96
N ALA A 4 -39.28 -1.95 -12.69
CA ALA A 4 -38.25 -2.94 -13.03
C ALA A 4 -37.10 -2.32 -13.84
N ASN A 5 -37.41 -1.49 -14.83
CA ASN A 5 -36.40 -0.78 -15.63
C ASN A 5 -35.56 0.20 -14.78
N ILE A 6 -36.19 0.90 -13.84
CA ILE A 6 -35.48 1.81 -12.91
C ILE A 6 -34.52 1.00 -12.01
N PHE A 7 -34.96 -0.15 -11.50
CA PHE A 7 -34.11 -1.01 -10.66
C PHE A 7 -32.98 -1.68 -11.44
N ALA A 8 -33.19 -2.03 -12.71
CA ALA A 8 -32.15 -2.55 -13.60
C ALA A 8 -31.04 -1.51 -13.85
N GLU A 9 -31.39 -0.26 -14.16
CA GLU A 9 -30.41 0.83 -14.29
C GLU A 9 -29.66 1.09 -12.98
N LEU A 10 -30.38 1.04 -11.85
CA LEU A 10 -29.79 1.22 -10.53
C LEU A 10 -28.82 0.08 -10.17
N LEU A 11 -29.14 -1.15 -10.54
CA LEU A 11 -28.27 -2.31 -10.39
C LEU A 11 -26.98 -2.15 -11.20
N LEU A 12 -27.08 -1.72 -12.46
CA LEU A 12 -25.92 -1.42 -13.31
C LEU A 12 -24.98 -0.42 -12.63
N ILE A 13 -25.50 0.71 -12.15
CA ILE A 13 -24.71 1.74 -11.46
C ILE A 13 -24.03 1.18 -10.20
N ARG A 14 -24.75 0.36 -9.43
CA ARG A 14 -24.23 -0.26 -8.19
C ARG A 14 -23.12 -1.27 -8.48
N ASN A 15 -23.24 -2.05 -9.55
CA ASN A 15 -22.22 -2.98 -10.01
C ASN A 15 -20.95 -2.25 -10.48
N ILE A 16 -21.09 -1.21 -11.31
CA ILE A 16 -19.95 -0.37 -11.73
C ILE A 16 -19.18 0.17 -10.52
N ARG A 17 -19.90 0.60 -9.47
CA ARG A 17 -19.29 1.09 -8.24
C ARG A 17 -18.56 -0.02 -7.46
N ALA A 18 -19.15 -1.20 -7.34
CA ALA A 18 -18.51 -2.34 -6.69
C ALA A 18 -17.23 -2.76 -7.43
N ASP A 19 -17.28 -2.84 -8.75
CA ASP A 19 -16.11 -3.16 -9.58
C ASP A 19 -15.01 -2.10 -9.47
N GLY A 20 -15.39 -0.83 -9.42
CA GLY A 20 -14.45 0.28 -9.20
C GLY A 20 -13.72 0.14 -7.86
N LEU A 21 -14.44 -0.19 -6.79
CA LEU A 21 -13.85 -0.44 -5.47
C LEU A 21 -12.97 -1.69 -5.46
N ALA A 22 -13.36 -2.76 -6.15
CA ALA A 22 -12.56 -3.97 -6.27
C ALA A 22 -11.22 -3.71 -6.97
N ARG A 23 -11.23 -2.94 -8.07
CA ARG A 23 -9.99 -2.51 -8.76
C ARG A 23 -9.12 -1.63 -7.88
N GLN A 24 -9.71 -0.69 -7.14
CA GLN A 24 -8.97 0.15 -6.19
C GLN A 24 -8.31 -0.69 -5.08
N LEU A 25 -9.03 -1.64 -4.49
CA LEU A 25 -8.49 -2.54 -3.48
C LEU A 25 -7.34 -3.39 -4.04
N ALA A 26 -7.48 -3.91 -5.25
CA ALA A 26 -6.41 -4.66 -5.91
C ALA A 26 -5.15 -3.79 -6.12
N ALA A 27 -5.31 -2.55 -6.59
CA ALA A 27 -4.20 -1.63 -6.76
C ALA A 27 -3.49 -1.29 -5.44
N LEU A 28 -4.24 -1.07 -4.36
CA LEU A 28 -3.67 -0.83 -3.03
C LEU A 28 -2.90 -2.06 -2.52
N ARG A 29 -3.45 -3.26 -2.70
CA ARG A 29 -2.77 -4.52 -2.33
C ARG A 29 -1.48 -4.74 -3.13
N HIS A 30 -1.49 -4.45 -4.44
CA HIS A 30 -0.26 -4.50 -5.24
C HIS A 30 0.78 -3.49 -4.75
N ARG A 31 0.37 -2.25 -4.47
CA ARG A 31 1.27 -1.23 -3.91
C ARG A 31 1.88 -1.66 -2.58
N LEU A 32 1.14 -2.35 -1.72
CA LEU A 32 1.67 -2.91 -0.47
C LEU A 32 2.76 -3.95 -0.72
N VAL A 33 2.57 -4.84 -1.71
CA VAL A 33 3.59 -5.83 -2.09
C VAL A 33 4.86 -5.14 -2.57
N ASP A 34 4.73 -4.11 -3.41
CA ASP A 34 5.88 -3.34 -3.89
C ASP A 34 6.61 -2.64 -2.74
N MET A 35 5.88 -2.07 -1.79
CA MET A 35 6.45 -1.45 -0.58
C MET A 35 7.15 -2.45 0.33
N GLU A 36 6.64 -3.68 0.44
CA GLU A 36 7.28 -4.75 1.21
C GLU A 36 8.60 -5.18 0.57
N ALA A 37 8.65 -5.24 -0.76
CA ALA A 37 9.89 -5.48 -1.49
C ALA A 37 10.89 -4.31 -1.31
N GLU A 38 10.44 -3.06 -1.40
CA GLU A 38 11.29 -1.89 -1.15
C GLU A 38 11.82 -1.86 0.29
N ALA A 39 10.98 -2.20 1.28
CA ALA A 39 11.38 -2.26 2.68
C ALA A 39 12.44 -3.36 2.93
N ALA A 40 12.30 -4.53 2.28
CA ALA A 40 13.28 -5.60 2.38
C ALA A 40 14.63 -5.19 1.78
N ALA A 41 14.63 -4.52 0.63
CA ALA A 41 15.84 -3.98 0.02
C ALA A 41 16.50 -2.93 0.92
N LEU A 42 15.71 -1.99 1.44
CA LEU A 42 16.21 -0.93 2.32
C LEU A 42 16.77 -1.49 3.64
N ALA A 43 16.19 -2.57 4.17
CA ALA A 43 16.72 -3.25 5.35
C ALA A 43 18.07 -3.95 5.09
N LEU A 44 18.36 -4.37 3.86
CA LEU A 44 19.68 -4.86 3.47
C LEU A 44 20.68 -3.69 3.40
N ASP A 45 20.28 -2.58 2.77
CA ASP A 45 21.13 -1.38 2.65
C ASP A 45 21.47 -0.77 4.01
N LEU A 46 20.50 -0.74 4.94
CA LEU A 46 20.70 -0.28 6.31
C LEU A 46 21.73 -1.14 7.06
N ARG A 47 21.62 -2.47 6.95
CA ARG A 47 22.55 -3.41 7.57
C ARG A 47 23.96 -3.26 7.00
N SER A 48 24.09 -3.31 5.68
CA SER A 48 25.36 -3.11 4.97
C SER A 48 25.99 -1.75 5.34
N THR A 49 25.21 -0.69 5.42
CA THR A 49 25.73 0.64 5.76
C THR A 49 26.11 0.75 7.23
N ALA A 50 25.38 0.11 8.14
CA ALA A 50 25.77 0.05 9.55
C ALA A 50 27.14 -0.65 9.72
N GLU A 51 27.37 -1.77 9.02
CA GLU A 51 28.67 -2.44 9.00
C GLU A 51 29.76 -1.53 8.44
N ARG A 52 29.47 -0.75 7.38
CA ARG A 52 30.40 0.25 6.84
C ARG A 52 30.69 1.38 7.84
N VAL A 53 29.71 1.82 8.63
CA VAL A 53 29.92 2.82 9.69
C VAL A 53 30.89 2.28 10.74
N ASP A 54 30.68 1.05 11.20
CA ASP A 54 31.56 0.40 12.17
C ASP A 54 32.96 0.16 11.61
N ALA A 55 33.06 -0.16 10.32
CA ALA A 55 34.32 -0.31 9.60
C ALA A 55 35.09 1.01 9.46
N ALA A 56 34.38 2.11 9.21
CA ALA A 56 34.95 3.44 9.06
C ALA A 56 35.27 4.12 10.41
N SER A 57 35.03 3.46 11.55
CA SER A 57 35.23 4.07 12.86
C SER A 57 36.68 4.50 13.09
N PRO A 58 36.96 5.77 13.43
CA PRO A 58 38.30 6.27 13.74
C PRO A 58 38.94 5.59 14.95
N THR A 59 38.14 4.95 15.81
CA THR A 59 38.63 4.19 16.97
C THR A 59 39.59 3.06 16.58
N ARG A 60 39.52 2.56 15.35
CA ARG A 60 40.46 1.57 14.81
C ARG A 60 41.87 2.13 14.61
N LEU A 61 42.00 3.43 14.34
CA LEU A 61 43.31 4.11 14.22
C LEU A 61 43.85 4.56 15.58
N LEU A 62 42.96 4.83 16.53
CA LEU A 62 43.32 5.35 17.86
C LEU A 62 43.65 4.22 18.87
N GLN A 63 44.28 3.14 18.41
CA GLN A 63 44.67 2.02 19.27
C GLN A 63 45.89 2.39 20.14
N PRO A 64 45.98 1.90 21.39
CA PRO A 64 47.12 2.18 22.26
C PRO A 64 48.47 1.83 21.59
N GLY A 65 49.43 2.75 21.66
CA GLY A 65 50.77 2.55 21.10
C GLY A 65 50.92 2.86 19.61
N GLN A 66 49.84 3.22 18.90
CA GLN A 66 49.94 3.70 17.52
C GLN A 66 50.16 5.22 17.46
N GLN A 67 51.09 5.64 16.61
CA GLN A 67 51.25 7.04 16.21
C GLN A 67 50.47 7.27 14.92
N VAL A 68 49.54 8.21 14.94
CA VAL A 68 48.70 8.57 13.79
C VAL A 68 48.93 10.04 13.49
N SER A 69 49.15 10.38 12.23
CA SER A 69 49.28 11.79 11.82
C SER A 69 47.93 12.50 11.89
N GLY A 70 47.97 13.82 12.09
CA GLY A 70 46.75 14.64 12.06
C GLY A 70 45.99 14.54 10.73
N GLN A 71 46.70 14.34 9.61
CA GLN A 71 46.10 14.19 8.28
C GLN A 71 45.39 12.84 8.11
N GLU A 72 45.96 11.74 8.62
CA GLU A 72 45.31 10.42 8.64
C GLU A 72 44.06 10.43 9.51
N LEU A 73 44.15 11.02 10.70
CA LEU A 73 43.01 11.16 11.61
C LEU A 73 41.88 12.00 10.97
N HIS A 74 42.23 13.13 10.33
CA HIS A 74 41.25 13.98 9.66
C HIS A 74 40.55 13.25 8.50
N THR A 75 41.31 12.50 7.69
CA THR A 75 40.76 11.69 6.59
C THR A 75 39.79 10.64 7.11
N SER A 76 40.16 9.93 8.18
CA SER A 76 39.30 8.91 8.80
C SER A 76 38.02 9.50 9.39
N LEU A 77 38.12 10.64 10.11
CA LEU A 77 36.95 11.33 10.64
C LEU A 77 35.98 11.76 9.53
N ARG A 78 36.52 12.27 8.42
CA ARG A 78 35.71 12.67 7.26
C ARG A 78 35.00 11.47 6.63
N GLN A 79 35.70 10.35 6.45
CA GLN A 79 35.10 9.13 5.92
C GLN A 79 34.00 8.58 6.85
N ALA A 80 34.26 8.54 8.16
CA ALA A 80 33.28 8.12 9.15
C ALA A 80 32.02 9.02 9.14
N ALA A 81 32.20 10.34 9.01
CA ALA A 81 31.10 11.28 8.92
C ALA A 81 30.26 11.07 7.66
N MET A 82 30.89 10.81 6.50
CA MET A 82 30.19 10.55 5.25
C MET A 82 29.32 9.28 5.34
N VAL A 83 29.87 8.17 5.81
CA VAL A 83 29.11 6.91 5.92
C VAL A 83 28.00 7.02 6.98
N LYS A 84 28.22 7.77 8.07
CA LYS A 84 27.14 8.07 9.03
C LYS A 84 26.02 8.89 8.43
N ALA A 85 26.34 9.86 7.57
CA ALA A 85 25.33 10.64 6.87
C ALA A 85 24.50 9.77 5.92
N GLU A 86 25.14 8.87 5.16
CA GLU A 86 24.44 7.86 4.34
C GLU A 86 23.50 6.99 5.19
N LEU A 87 23.96 6.51 6.36
CA LEU A 87 23.13 5.71 7.25
C LEU A 87 21.87 6.46 7.72
N GLU A 88 22.02 7.74 8.09
CA GLU A 88 20.88 8.53 8.55
C GLU A 88 19.89 8.84 7.41
N GLN A 89 20.37 9.06 6.19
CA GLN A 89 19.51 9.19 5.01
C GLN A 89 18.68 7.91 4.77
N LEU A 90 19.31 6.73 4.86
CA LEU A 90 18.61 5.47 4.73
C LEU A 90 17.57 5.27 5.84
N ARG A 91 17.89 5.65 7.09
CA ARG A 91 16.94 5.60 8.21
C ARG A 91 15.76 6.52 8.01
N GLN A 92 15.99 7.73 7.52
CA GLN A 92 14.92 8.67 7.19
C GLN A 92 14.01 8.10 6.10
N ARG A 93 14.59 7.54 5.04
CA ARG A 93 13.85 6.90 3.97
C ARG A 93 13.03 5.70 4.48
N HIS A 94 13.58 4.93 5.43
CA HIS A 94 12.87 3.81 6.05
C HIS A 94 11.65 4.26 6.83
N ARG A 95 11.80 5.27 7.69
CA ARG A 95 10.67 5.85 8.45
C ARG A 95 9.57 6.35 7.51
N SER A 96 9.94 7.07 6.44
CA SER A 96 8.98 7.57 5.45
C SER A 96 8.25 6.44 4.72
N LEU A 97 8.96 5.35 4.36
CA LEU A 97 8.34 4.19 3.71
C LEU A 97 7.39 3.46 4.67
N GLU A 98 7.74 3.34 5.94
CA GLU A 98 6.88 2.73 6.96
C GLU A 98 5.59 3.54 7.17
N GLU A 99 5.70 4.87 7.21
CA GLU A 99 4.56 5.78 7.28
C GLU A 99 3.66 5.66 6.04
N GLU A 100 4.24 5.66 4.83
CA GLU A 100 3.47 5.47 3.59
C GLU A 100 2.78 4.10 3.56
N ARG A 101 3.47 3.05 4.00
CA ARG A 101 2.91 1.69 4.09
C ARG A 101 1.73 1.63 5.04
N LEU A 102 1.81 2.30 6.20
CA LEU A 102 0.69 2.36 7.15
C LEU A 102 -0.53 3.03 6.51
N ASN A 103 -0.32 4.17 5.85
CA ASN A 103 -1.40 4.89 5.16
C ASN A 103 -2.06 4.04 4.06
N VAL A 104 -1.27 3.29 3.28
CA VAL A 104 -1.81 2.40 2.24
C VAL A 104 -2.58 1.22 2.86
N LYS A 105 -2.13 0.66 3.98
CA LYS A 105 -2.87 -0.38 4.71
C LYS A 105 -4.22 0.13 5.19
N GLU A 106 -4.24 1.28 5.85
CA GLU A 106 -5.50 1.90 6.31
C GLU A 106 -6.44 2.19 5.13
N ALA A 107 -5.92 2.68 4.01
CA ALA A 107 -6.70 2.91 2.81
C ALA A 107 -7.28 1.60 2.22
N ALA A 108 -6.50 0.51 2.25
CA ALA A 108 -6.95 -0.80 1.79
C ALA A 108 -8.09 -1.33 2.67
N ASP A 109 -7.96 -1.25 3.99
CA ASP A 109 -8.98 -1.71 4.95
C ASP A 109 -10.30 -0.92 4.81
N GLN A 110 -10.18 0.40 4.62
CA GLN A 110 -11.34 1.25 4.35
C GLN A 110 -11.99 0.90 3.00
N CYS A 111 -11.19 0.63 1.96
CA CYS A 111 -11.68 0.24 0.65
C CYS A 111 -12.40 -1.11 0.71
N GLU A 112 -11.85 -2.08 1.44
CA GLU A 112 -12.47 -3.39 1.67
C GLU A 112 -13.81 -3.29 2.40
N THR A 113 -13.89 -2.46 3.44
CA THR A 113 -15.16 -2.18 4.14
C THR A 113 -16.19 -1.56 3.19
N ARG A 114 -15.78 -0.61 2.35
CA ARG A 114 -16.64 0.03 1.35
C ARG A 114 -17.10 -0.96 0.28
N LEU A 115 -16.21 -1.84 -0.18
CA LEU A 115 -16.52 -2.88 -1.16
C LEU A 115 -17.54 -3.89 -0.60
N ALA A 116 -17.34 -4.36 0.64
CA ALA A 116 -18.30 -5.24 1.31
C ALA A 116 -19.68 -4.58 1.45
N ARG A 117 -19.73 -3.28 1.75
CA ARG A 117 -20.98 -2.53 1.76
C ARG A 117 -21.60 -2.41 0.37
N ALA A 118 -20.80 -2.13 -0.66
CA ALA A 118 -21.29 -2.04 -2.04
C ALA A 118 -21.87 -3.38 -2.52
N ALA A 119 -21.19 -4.49 -2.25
CA ALA A 119 -21.66 -5.84 -2.58
C ALA A 119 -23.00 -6.17 -1.89
N ARG A 120 -23.16 -5.80 -0.61
CA ARG A 120 -24.47 -5.96 0.08
C ARG A 120 -25.58 -5.13 -0.57
N ILE A 121 -25.27 -3.93 -1.06
CA ILE A 121 -26.25 -3.06 -1.72
C ILE A 121 -26.62 -3.63 -3.09
N VAL A 122 -25.64 -4.09 -3.88
CA VAL A 122 -25.87 -4.81 -5.15
C VAL A 122 -26.84 -5.95 -4.93
N ARG A 123 -26.52 -6.86 -3.99
CA ARG A 123 -27.37 -8.03 -3.70
C ARG A 123 -28.80 -7.66 -3.28
N ARG A 124 -28.96 -6.61 -2.47
CA ARG A 124 -30.30 -6.11 -2.11
C ARG A 124 -31.07 -5.54 -3.30
N THR A 125 -30.36 -5.04 -4.31
CA THR A 125 -30.98 -4.51 -5.54
C THR A 125 -31.40 -5.65 -6.44
N GLU A 126 -30.55 -6.66 -6.59
CA GLU A 126 -30.84 -7.90 -7.31
C GLU A 126 -32.14 -8.52 -6.78
N CYS A 127 -32.23 -8.75 -5.47
CA CYS A 127 -33.44 -9.34 -4.88
C CYS A 127 -34.71 -8.51 -5.11
N VAL A 128 -34.61 -7.17 -5.15
CA VAL A 128 -35.80 -6.33 -5.40
C VAL A 128 -36.17 -6.34 -6.89
N LEU A 129 -35.18 -6.36 -7.78
CA LEU A 129 -35.42 -6.49 -9.21
C LEU A 129 -36.08 -7.84 -9.52
N GLU A 130 -35.57 -8.94 -8.95
CA GLU A 130 -36.16 -10.28 -9.05
C GLU A 130 -37.64 -10.28 -8.61
N SER A 131 -37.97 -9.67 -7.46
CA SER A 131 -39.37 -9.57 -7.01
C SER A 131 -40.25 -8.73 -7.94
N LEU A 132 -39.73 -7.63 -8.49
CA LEU A 132 -40.49 -6.80 -9.43
C LEU A 132 -40.76 -7.54 -10.74
N GLU A 133 -39.79 -8.32 -11.23
CA GLU A 133 -39.94 -9.15 -12.42
C GLU A 133 -40.95 -10.29 -12.19
N GLU A 134 -40.98 -10.89 -11.00
CA GLU A 134 -41.96 -11.92 -10.60
C GLU A 134 -43.40 -11.37 -10.47
N ASP A 135 -43.55 -10.15 -9.96
CA ASP A 135 -44.85 -9.48 -9.75
C ASP A 135 -45.42 -8.85 -11.04
N THR A 136 -44.66 -8.84 -12.14
CA THR A 136 -45.16 -8.37 -13.43
C THR A 136 -46.04 -9.47 -14.03
N PRO A 137 -47.37 -9.31 -14.13
CA PRO A 137 -48.20 -10.36 -14.72
C PRO A 137 -47.71 -10.62 -16.14
N GLU A 138 -47.41 -11.89 -16.45
CA GLU A 138 -47.26 -12.35 -17.83
C GLU A 138 -48.45 -11.76 -18.59
N ALA A 139 -48.16 -10.88 -19.56
CA ALA A 139 -49.19 -10.37 -20.44
C ALA A 139 -49.92 -11.60 -20.97
N ASP A 140 -51.19 -11.69 -20.63
CA ASP A 140 -52.16 -12.65 -21.12
C ASP A 140 -51.96 -12.78 -22.64
N ASP A 141 -51.17 -13.79 -23.05
CA ASP A 141 -51.21 -14.35 -24.40
C ASP A 141 -52.56 -15.10 -24.49
N GLY A 142 -53.63 -14.31 -24.40
CA GLY A 142 -54.99 -14.68 -24.63
C GLY A 142 -55.09 -15.09 -26.08
N ALA A 143 -54.90 -16.39 -26.29
CA ALA A 143 -55.40 -17.10 -27.43
C ALA A 143 -56.89 -16.78 -27.61
N GLU A 144 -57.24 -16.15 -28.73
CA GLU A 144 -58.36 -16.48 -29.61
C GLU A 144 -58.26 -15.72 -30.94
#